data_AF-A0A1X0J177-F1
#
_entry.id   AF-A0A1X0J177-F1
#
_cell.length_a   1.000
_cell.length_b   1.000
_cell.length_c   1.000
_cell.angle_alpha   90.00
_cell.angle_beta   90.00
_cell.angle_gamma   90.00
#
_symmetry.space_group_name_H-M   'P 1'
#
loop_
_entity.id
_entity.type
_entity.pdbx_description
1 polymer ?
#
loop_
_entity_poly.entity_id
_entity_poly.type
_entity_poly.pdbx_seq_one_letter_code
_entity_poly.pdbx_strand_id
1 'polypeptide(L)'
;MTKLAVIYYSATGHGTAMAKIIAGAAEQAGAEVRVRHIAETRDPESFAQNPAWSANYDATKDLPAATGDDIVWADAVIFGTPTRFGSPAAQFRTFIDSLGGLWAQGKLADKVYAAFTSSQTAHGGQETTLLALYITLMHFGGILVPPGYTDPLKFADGNPYGVSHITGPNNQNPIADETAAALEHLARRVVTIAGRLGPADPA
;
A
#
# COMPACT_ATOMS: atom_id res chain seq x y z
N MET A 1 -0.60 11.10 18.58
CA MET A 1 -0.26 11.30 17.17
C MET A 1 -0.25 9.91 16.54
N THR A 2 -1.04 9.68 15.49
CA THR A 2 -1.13 8.36 14.83
C THR A 2 0.15 8.08 14.07
N LYS A 3 0.72 6.89 14.24
CA LYS A 3 1.86 6.40 13.46
C LYS A 3 1.36 5.60 12.26
N LEU A 4 1.65 6.06 11.05
CA LEU A 4 1.26 5.42 9.81
C LEU A 4 2.49 4.87 9.07
N ALA A 5 2.49 3.58 8.77
CA ALA A 5 3.42 2.98 7.81
C ALA A 5 2.74 2.85 6.43
N VAL A 6 3.34 3.43 5.40
CA VAL A 6 2.96 3.19 4.00
C VAL A 6 3.99 2.24 3.40
N ILE A 7 3.64 0.96 3.33
CA ILE A 7 4.53 -0.11 2.87
C ILE A 7 4.08 -0.57 1.49
N TYR A 8 4.96 -0.51 0.50
CA TYR A 8 4.56 -0.83 -0.88
C TYR A 8 5.66 -1.48 -1.69
N TYR A 9 5.27 -2.31 -2.66
CA TYR A 9 6.14 -2.71 -3.75
C TYR A 9 5.78 -1.92 -5.01
N SER A 10 6.79 -1.48 -5.76
CA SER A 10 6.61 -0.87 -7.08
C SER A 10 7.73 -1.30 -8.01
N ALA A 11 7.37 -1.85 -9.17
CA ALA A 11 8.34 -2.11 -10.23
C ALA A 11 8.68 -0.80 -10.96
N THR A 12 7.67 -0.16 -11.56
CA THR A 12 7.86 0.97 -12.49
C THR A 12 7.40 2.32 -11.92
N GLY A 13 7.36 2.47 -10.60
CA GLY A 13 7.16 3.78 -9.95
C GLY A 13 5.71 4.26 -9.74
N HIS A 14 4.69 3.65 -10.36
CA HIS A 14 3.29 4.06 -10.10
C HIS A 14 2.92 3.90 -8.61
N GLY A 15 3.22 2.73 -8.04
CA GLY A 15 3.02 2.47 -6.60
C GLY A 15 3.82 3.42 -5.71
N THR A 16 5.05 3.77 -6.12
CA THR A 16 5.88 4.78 -5.43
C THR A 16 5.21 6.15 -5.40
N ALA A 17 4.66 6.58 -6.54
CA ALA A 17 3.94 7.86 -6.63
C ALA A 17 2.65 7.84 -5.79
N MET A 18 1.87 6.76 -5.83
CA MET A 18 0.67 6.60 -5.00
C MET A 18 1.01 6.63 -3.50
N ALA A 19 2.09 5.96 -3.08
CA ALA A 19 2.55 5.96 -1.70
C ALA A 19 2.94 7.36 -1.20
N LYS A 20 3.57 8.17 -2.07
CA LYS A 20 3.91 9.57 -1.75
C LYS A 20 2.67 10.45 -1.56
N ILE A 21 1.63 10.27 -2.38
CA ILE A 21 0.35 10.99 -2.22
C ILE A 21 -0.29 10.63 -0.87
N ILE A 22 -0.37 9.33 -0.55
CA ILE A 22 -0.89 8.86 0.75
C ILE A 22 -0.11 9.47 1.91
N ALA A 23 1.22 9.46 1.83
CA ALA A 23 2.09 9.98 2.87
C ALA A 23 1.85 11.48 3.12
N GLY A 24 1.87 12.29 2.06
CA GLY A 24 1.63 13.74 2.18
C GLY A 24 0.26 14.06 2.77
N ALA A 25 -0.79 13.34 2.35
CA ALA A 25 -2.13 13.52 2.91
C ALA A 25 -2.23 13.11 4.38
N ALA A 26 -1.53 12.04 4.79
CA ALA A 26 -1.50 11.59 6.17
C ALA A 26 -0.71 12.56 7.07
N GLU A 27 0.42 13.09 6.60
CA GLU A 27 1.20 14.12 7.30
C GLU A 27 0.37 15.40 7.50
N GLN A 28 -0.35 15.84 6.46
CA GLN A 28 -1.29 16.97 6.56
C GLN A 28 -2.44 16.69 7.55
N ALA A 29 -2.83 15.43 7.73
CA ALA A 29 -3.79 15.00 8.74
C ALA A 29 -3.17 14.83 10.15
N GLY A 30 -1.88 15.16 10.32
CA GLY A 30 -1.17 15.15 11.61
C GLY A 30 -0.62 13.79 12.02
N ALA A 31 -0.45 12.85 11.09
CA ALA A 31 0.21 11.56 11.38
C ALA A 31 1.74 11.67 11.33
N GLU A 32 2.42 10.85 12.12
CA GLU A 32 3.85 10.53 11.93
C GLU A 32 3.93 9.42 10.87
N VAL A 33 4.62 9.66 9.75
CA VAL A 33 4.58 8.75 8.59
C VAL A 33 5.93 8.12 8.30
N ARG A 34 5.94 6.80 8.08
CA ARG A 34 7.05 6.07 7.46
C ARG A 34 6.64 5.55 6.09
N VAL A 35 7.30 6.04 5.05
CA VAL A 35 7.20 5.48 3.71
C VAL A 35 8.30 4.44 3.52
N ARG A 36 7.93 3.21 3.16
CA ARG A 36 8.86 2.09 3.02
C ARG A 36 8.58 1.31 1.75
N HIS A 37 9.58 1.25 0.88
CA HIS A 37 9.53 0.38 -0.28
C HIS A 37 9.87 -1.06 0.14
N ILE A 38 9.22 -2.05 -0.44
CA ILE A 38 9.63 -3.45 -0.35
C ILE A 38 10.77 -3.65 -1.34
N ALA A 39 11.90 -4.15 -0.83
CA ALA A 39 13.09 -4.37 -1.63
C ALA A 39 12.82 -5.29 -2.83
N GLU A 40 13.49 -5.00 -3.95
CA GLU A 40 13.44 -5.85 -5.14
C GLU A 40 14.13 -7.18 -4.87
N THR A 41 13.52 -8.28 -5.33
CA THR A 41 14.08 -9.64 -5.18
C THR A 41 14.64 -10.17 -6.49
N ARG A 42 14.38 -9.48 -7.61
CA ARG A 42 14.93 -9.83 -8.93
C ARG A 42 16.31 -9.24 -9.11
N ASP A 43 17.14 -9.96 -9.86
CA ASP A 43 18.39 -9.43 -10.37
C ASP A 43 18.12 -8.17 -11.22
N PRO A 44 18.77 -7.03 -10.91
CA PRO A 44 18.68 -5.80 -11.71
C PRO A 44 18.96 -6.00 -13.21
N GLU A 45 19.87 -6.90 -13.57
CA GLU A 45 20.15 -7.21 -14.97
C GLU A 45 18.91 -7.74 -15.70
N SER A 46 18.02 -8.44 -15.01
CA SER A 46 16.80 -9.04 -15.59
C SER A 46 15.75 -8.02 -16.04
N PHE A 47 15.84 -6.77 -15.57
CA PHE A 47 14.92 -5.69 -15.94
C PHE A 47 15.62 -4.44 -16.47
N ALA A 48 16.93 -4.50 -16.72
CA ALA A 48 17.73 -3.36 -17.19
C ALA A 48 17.18 -2.73 -18.49
N GLN A 49 16.52 -3.51 -19.34
CA GLN A 49 15.88 -3.07 -20.59
C GLN A 49 14.53 -2.36 -20.40
N ASN A 50 14.03 -2.26 -19.16
CA ASN A 50 12.81 -1.52 -18.83
C ASN A 50 13.20 -0.21 -18.13
N PRO A 51 13.24 0.93 -18.83
CA PRO A 51 13.72 2.19 -18.27
C PRO A 51 12.94 2.65 -17.03
N ALA A 52 11.63 2.40 -16.99
CA ALA A 52 10.79 2.79 -15.86
C ALA A 52 11.06 1.92 -14.62
N TRP A 53 11.37 0.63 -14.80
CA TRP A 53 11.75 -0.24 -13.69
C TRP A 53 13.13 0.13 -13.16
N SER A 54 14.13 0.27 -14.04
CA SER A 54 15.49 0.67 -13.66
C SER A 54 15.49 2.01 -12.92
N ALA A 55 14.78 3.02 -13.44
CA ALA A 55 14.71 4.33 -12.81
C ALA A 55 14.07 4.28 -11.41
N ASN A 56 13.00 3.50 -11.22
CA ASN A 56 12.38 3.35 -9.90
C ASN A 56 13.24 2.52 -8.93
N TYR A 57 13.93 1.48 -9.43
CA TYR A 57 14.90 0.72 -8.64
C TYR A 57 16.02 1.63 -8.15
N ASP A 58 16.67 2.38 -9.04
CA ASP A 58 17.76 3.30 -8.69
C ASP A 58 17.32 4.38 -7.70
N ALA A 59 16.09 4.88 -7.84
CA ALA A 59 15.53 5.89 -6.94
C ALA A 59 15.18 5.35 -5.54
N THR A 60 15.04 4.03 -5.36
CA THR A 60 14.55 3.44 -4.10
C THR A 60 15.52 2.50 -3.41
N LYS A 61 16.45 1.86 -4.14
CA LYS A 61 17.33 0.79 -3.64
C LYS A 61 18.18 1.16 -2.41
N ASP A 62 18.55 2.43 -2.27
CA ASP A 62 19.37 2.93 -1.16
C ASP A 62 18.53 3.57 -0.03
N LEU A 63 17.20 3.62 -0.19
CA LEU A 63 16.28 4.06 0.87
C LEU A 63 16.04 2.93 1.88
N PRO A 64 15.63 3.24 3.12
CA PRO A 64 15.22 2.22 4.08
C PRO A 64 14.10 1.32 3.52
N ALA A 65 14.41 0.04 3.35
CA ALA A 65 13.44 -0.96 2.92
C ALA A 65 12.45 -1.29 4.06
N ALA A 66 11.27 -1.75 3.69
CA ALA A 66 10.24 -2.19 4.63
C ALA A 66 10.72 -3.40 5.45
N THR A 67 10.50 -3.32 6.76
CA THR A 67 10.73 -4.43 7.68
C THR A 67 9.48 -4.67 8.52
N GLY A 68 9.43 -5.81 9.22
CA GLY A 68 8.38 -6.08 10.19
C GLY A 68 8.33 -5.03 11.32
N ASP A 69 9.48 -4.45 11.68
CA ASP A 69 9.57 -3.42 12.73
C ASP A 69 8.82 -2.14 12.35
N ASP A 70 8.68 -1.83 11.06
CA ASP A 70 7.86 -0.71 10.61
C ASP A 70 6.37 -0.97 10.85
N ILE A 71 5.91 -2.22 10.79
CA ILE A 71 4.53 -2.61 11.14
C ILE A 71 4.35 -2.57 12.65
N VAL A 72 5.31 -3.09 13.42
CA VAL A 72 5.27 -3.06 14.89
C VAL A 72 5.17 -1.63 15.41
N TRP A 73 5.98 -0.72 14.84
CA TRP A 73 5.99 0.70 15.19
C TRP A 73 4.66 1.41 14.89
N ALA A 74 3.92 0.98 13.87
CA ALA A 74 2.76 1.69 13.37
C ALA A 74 1.45 1.36 14.12
N ASP A 75 0.57 2.35 14.24
CA ASP A 75 -0.83 2.16 14.64
C ASP A 75 -1.71 1.78 13.44
N ALA A 76 -1.31 2.26 12.25
CA ALA A 76 -1.97 1.98 10.99
C ALA A 76 -0.96 1.62 9.89
N VAL A 77 -1.35 0.73 8.98
CA VAL A 77 -0.54 0.35 7.82
C VAL A 77 -1.38 0.43 6.55
N ILE A 78 -0.88 1.12 5.53
CA ILE A 78 -1.47 1.11 4.20
C ILE A 78 -0.51 0.37 3.26
N PHE A 79 -1.00 -0.75 2.71
CA PHE A 79 -0.22 -1.61 1.83
C PHE A 79 -0.45 -1.30 0.34
N GLY A 80 0.63 -1.30 -0.45
CA GLY A 80 0.59 -1.09 -1.89
C GLY A 80 1.27 -2.18 -2.69
N THR A 81 0.63 -2.69 -3.74
CA THR A 81 1.27 -3.60 -4.70
C THR A 81 0.63 -3.48 -6.07
N PRO A 82 1.38 -3.57 -7.18
CA PRO A 82 0.76 -3.80 -8.48
C PRO A 82 0.10 -5.18 -8.53
N THR A 83 -0.88 -5.33 -9.42
CA THR A 83 -1.46 -6.64 -9.79
C THR A 83 -0.45 -7.48 -10.57
N ARG A 84 -0.45 -8.79 -10.31
CA ARG A 84 0.15 -9.85 -11.13
C ARG A 84 -0.90 -10.94 -11.28
N PHE A 85 -1.55 -10.99 -12.44
CA PHE A 85 -2.63 -11.93 -12.75
C PHE A 85 -3.76 -11.93 -11.70
N GLY A 86 -4.14 -10.74 -11.22
CA GLY A 86 -5.18 -10.57 -10.21
C GLY A 86 -4.76 -10.91 -8.78
N SER A 87 -3.46 -11.07 -8.52
CA SER A 87 -2.87 -11.31 -7.21
C SER A 87 -1.78 -10.27 -6.90
N PRO A 88 -1.39 -10.10 -5.62
CA PRO A 88 -0.21 -9.29 -5.25
C PRO A 88 1.07 -9.77 -5.94
N ALA A 89 2.04 -8.87 -6.10
CA ALA A 89 3.34 -9.22 -6.67
C ALA A 89 4.13 -10.17 -5.75
N ALA A 90 4.98 -11.01 -6.34
CA ALA A 90 5.78 -11.99 -5.60
C ALA A 90 6.71 -11.33 -4.55
N GLN A 91 7.28 -10.17 -4.87
CA GLN A 91 8.08 -9.36 -3.95
C GLN A 91 7.27 -8.95 -2.71
N PHE A 92 6.03 -8.51 -2.93
CA PHE A 92 5.11 -8.19 -1.83
C PHE A 92 4.79 -9.43 -1.00
N ARG A 93 4.54 -10.58 -1.63
CA ARG A 93 4.27 -11.83 -0.90
C ARG A 93 5.48 -12.32 -0.10
N THR A 94 6.68 -12.19 -0.64
CA THR A 94 7.92 -12.52 0.09
C THR A 94 8.06 -11.68 1.36
N PHE A 95 7.72 -10.39 1.30
CA PHE A 95 7.68 -9.54 2.51
C PHE A 95 6.65 -10.05 3.53
N ILE A 96 5.43 -10.36 3.09
CA ILE A 96 4.38 -10.91 3.98
C ILE A 96 4.82 -12.23 4.62
N ASP A 97 5.42 -13.13 3.86
CA ASP A 97 5.87 -14.44 4.34
C ASP A 97 6.97 -14.31 5.41
N SER A 98 7.74 -13.21 5.39
CA SER A 98 8.75 -12.92 6.42
C SER A 98 8.16 -12.55 7.79
N LEU A 99 6.86 -12.24 7.87
CA LEU A 99 6.22 -11.72 9.09
C LEU A 99 5.73 -12.82 10.04
N GLY A 100 5.93 -14.10 9.73
CA GLY A 100 5.41 -15.23 10.51
C GLY A 100 5.78 -15.20 12.00
N GLY A 101 7.00 -14.76 12.33
CA GLY A 101 7.44 -14.63 13.73
C GLY A 101 6.69 -13.53 14.50
N LEU A 102 6.40 -12.40 13.86
CA LEU A 102 5.63 -11.30 14.46
C LEU A 102 4.15 -11.66 14.58
N TRP A 103 3.61 -12.33 13.56
CA TRP A 103 2.25 -12.88 13.58
C TRP A 103 2.05 -13.83 14.76
N ALA A 104 2.96 -14.79 14.96
CA ALA A 104 2.88 -15.75 16.06
C ALA A 104 2.94 -15.09 17.45
N GLN A 105 3.53 -13.89 17.55
CA GLN A 105 3.61 -13.09 18.77
C GLN A 105 2.42 -12.12 18.94
N GLY A 106 1.44 -12.11 18.03
CA GLY A 106 0.31 -11.16 18.08
C GLY A 106 0.68 -9.71 17.72
N LYS A 107 1.92 -9.43 17.33
CA LYS A 107 2.44 -8.06 17.11
C LYS A 107 1.86 -7.35 15.88
N LEU A 108 1.07 -8.05 15.08
CA LEU A 108 0.39 -7.52 13.90
C LEU A 108 -1.11 -7.22 14.16
N ALA A 109 -1.63 -7.67 15.30
CA ALA A 109 -3.04 -7.55 15.67
C ALA A 109 -3.43 -6.11 16.04
N ASP A 110 -4.73 -5.82 15.95
CA ASP A 110 -5.38 -4.58 16.39
C ASP A 110 -4.88 -3.28 15.75
N LYS A 111 -3.98 -3.39 14.77
CA LYS A 111 -3.57 -2.29 13.91
C LYS A 111 -4.61 -2.05 12.83
N VAL A 112 -4.74 -0.79 12.41
CA VAL A 112 -5.60 -0.43 11.27
C VAL A 112 -4.90 -0.79 9.97
N TYR A 113 -5.61 -1.44 9.04
CA TYR A 113 -5.07 -1.78 7.73
C TYR A 113 -5.95 -1.33 6.57
N ALA A 114 -5.31 -0.82 5.52
CA ALA A 114 -5.94 -0.62 4.22
C ALA A 114 -4.98 -0.91 3.07
N ALA A 115 -5.46 -0.88 1.83
CA ALA A 115 -4.65 -1.21 0.67
C ALA A 115 -4.95 -0.34 -0.57
N PHE A 116 -3.95 -0.24 -1.45
CA PHE A 116 -4.07 0.30 -2.80
C PHE A 116 -3.35 -0.62 -3.81
N THR A 117 -3.70 -0.48 -5.09
CA THR A 117 -3.14 -1.32 -6.15
C THR A 117 -3.00 -0.56 -7.47
N SER A 118 -2.37 -1.20 -8.46
CA SER A 118 -2.35 -0.70 -9.83
C SER A 118 -2.38 -1.85 -10.84
N SER A 119 -2.95 -1.61 -12.01
CA SER A 119 -3.03 -2.57 -13.12
C SER A 119 -2.90 -1.85 -14.47
N GLN A 120 -2.65 -2.59 -15.55
CA GLN A 120 -2.65 -2.00 -16.90
C GLN A 120 -4.07 -1.71 -17.40
N THR A 121 -5.06 -2.49 -16.98
CA THR A 121 -6.45 -2.40 -17.42
C THR A 121 -7.39 -2.31 -16.23
N ALA A 122 -8.54 -1.65 -16.40
CA ALA A 122 -9.55 -1.43 -15.35
C ALA A 122 -9.95 -2.74 -14.65
N HIS A 123 -10.31 -3.77 -15.42
CA HIS A 123 -10.75 -5.07 -14.90
C HIS A 123 -9.62 -6.10 -14.81
N GLY A 124 -8.35 -5.66 -14.81
CA GLY A 124 -7.17 -6.51 -14.74
C GLY A 124 -6.85 -7.07 -13.35
N GLY A 125 -7.87 -7.28 -12.51
CA GLY A 125 -7.73 -7.83 -11.15
C GLY A 125 -7.31 -6.83 -10.08
N GLN A 126 -7.69 -5.55 -10.23
CA GLN A 126 -7.51 -4.54 -9.16
C GLN A 126 -8.25 -4.97 -7.88
N GLU A 127 -9.53 -5.32 -8.01
CA GLU A 127 -10.37 -5.77 -6.90
C GLU A 127 -9.83 -7.05 -6.26
N THR A 128 -9.51 -8.07 -7.06
CA THR A 128 -9.03 -9.36 -6.53
C THR A 128 -7.69 -9.26 -5.84
N THR A 129 -6.79 -8.38 -6.31
CA THR A 129 -5.52 -8.09 -5.64
C THR A 129 -5.76 -7.51 -4.25
N LEU A 130 -6.67 -6.54 -4.13
CA LEU A 130 -7.03 -5.93 -2.84
C LEU A 130 -7.70 -6.95 -1.92
N LEU A 131 -8.65 -7.74 -2.43
CA LEU A 131 -9.30 -8.80 -1.66
C LEU A 131 -8.30 -9.82 -1.11
N ALA A 132 -7.33 -10.24 -1.92
CA ALA A 132 -6.27 -11.16 -1.48
C ALA A 132 -5.39 -10.57 -0.37
N LEU A 133 -5.10 -9.26 -0.43
CA LEU A 133 -4.44 -8.56 0.67
C LEU A 133 -5.31 -8.59 1.91
N TYR A 134 -6.58 -8.21 1.82
CA TYR A 134 -7.48 -8.17 2.97
C TYR A 134 -7.65 -9.54 3.64
N ILE A 135 -7.71 -10.64 2.88
CA ILE A 135 -7.69 -12.00 3.46
C ILE A 135 -6.44 -12.21 4.33
N THR A 136 -5.27 -11.79 3.84
CA THR A 136 -4.01 -11.87 4.62
C THR A 136 -4.10 -11.04 5.91
N LEU A 137 -4.67 -9.84 5.83
CA LEU A 137 -4.80 -8.92 6.96
C LEU A 137 -5.80 -9.40 8.01
N MET A 138 -6.80 -10.21 7.62
CA MET A 138 -7.68 -10.89 8.56
C MET A 138 -6.90 -11.88 9.43
N HIS A 139 -5.94 -12.62 8.86
CA HIS A 139 -5.08 -13.53 9.63
C HIS A 139 -4.14 -12.81 10.61
N PHE A 140 -3.83 -11.53 10.36
CA PHE A 140 -3.08 -10.71 11.30
C PHE A 140 -3.90 -10.28 12.51
N GLY A 141 -5.23 -10.46 12.51
CA GLY A 141 -6.12 -9.81 13.47
C GLY A 141 -6.26 -8.32 13.21
N GLY A 142 -6.12 -7.89 11.94
CA GLY A 142 -6.13 -6.49 11.56
C GLY A 142 -7.52 -5.88 11.49
N ILE A 143 -7.63 -4.59 11.86
CA ILE A 143 -8.85 -3.80 11.73
C ILE A 143 -8.90 -3.21 10.32
N LEU A 144 -9.76 -3.74 9.47
CA LEU A 144 -9.80 -3.36 8.05
C LEU A 144 -10.57 -2.04 7.84
N VAL A 145 -9.90 -1.05 7.25
CA VAL A 145 -10.42 0.31 7.04
C VAL A 145 -10.31 0.69 5.55
N PRO A 146 -10.98 -0.05 4.63
CA PRO A 146 -11.03 0.30 3.20
C PRO A 146 -11.73 1.65 2.98
N PRO A 147 -11.53 2.35 1.86
CA PRO A 147 -12.12 3.67 1.65
C PRO A 147 -13.65 3.60 1.56
N GLY A 148 -14.21 2.50 1.05
CA GLY A 148 -15.64 2.39 0.74
C GLY A 148 -16.12 3.50 -0.21
N TYR A 149 -17.42 3.77 -0.17
CA TYR A 149 -18.03 4.93 -0.82
C TYR A 149 -18.32 6.04 0.19
N THR A 150 -17.37 6.32 1.09
CA THR A 150 -17.60 7.26 2.21
C THR A 150 -17.36 8.72 1.86
N ASP A 151 -17.09 9.03 0.59
CA ASP A 151 -16.95 10.38 0.03
C ASP A 151 -17.45 10.36 -1.42
N PRO A 152 -18.16 11.40 -1.91
CA PRO A 152 -18.60 11.48 -3.31
C PRO A 152 -17.50 11.19 -4.34
N LEU A 153 -16.24 11.58 -4.08
CA LEU A 153 -15.12 11.29 -4.98
C LEU A 153 -14.90 9.79 -5.20
N LYS A 154 -15.31 8.94 -4.26
CA LYS A 154 -15.14 7.49 -4.38
C LYS A 154 -16.07 6.88 -5.43
N PHE A 155 -17.12 7.58 -5.85
CA PHE A 155 -17.94 7.19 -7.00
C PHE A 155 -17.28 7.52 -8.33
N ALA A 156 -16.32 8.47 -8.38
CA ALA A 156 -15.51 8.74 -9.56
C ALA A 156 -14.35 7.74 -9.71
N ASP A 157 -13.66 7.40 -8.60
CA ASP A 157 -12.63 6.35 -8.59
C ASP A 157 -13.22 4.93 -8.73
N GLY A 158 -14.40 4.67 -8.14
CA GLY A 158 -15.21 3.48 -8.42
C GLY A 158 -14.81 2.19 -7.70
N ASN A 159 -13.80 2.20 -6.81
CA ASN A 159 -13.36 0.99 -6.10
C ASN A 159 -13.54 1.11 -4.58
N PRO A 160 -14.46 0.36 -3.94
CA PRO A 160 -14.68 0.47 -2.49
C PRO A 160 -13.66 -0.30 -1.67
N TYR A 161 -12.99 -1.30 -2.25
CA TYR A 161 -12.04 -2.16 -1.54
C TYR A 161 -10.75 -1.40 -1.22
N GLY A 162 -10.34 -0.49 -2.08
CA GLY A 162 -9.09 0.25 -1.98
C GLY A 162 -9.01 1.23 -3.15
N VAL A 163 -7.90 1.97 -3.24
CA VAL A 163 -7.68 2.87 -4.39
C VAL A 163 -6.87 2.14 -5.44
N SER A 164 -7.25 2.28 -6.71
CA SER A 164 -6.64 1.51 -7.79
C SER A 164 -6.31 2.36 -9.01
N HIS A 165 -5.06 2.31 -9.48
CA HIS A 165 -4.59 3.07 -10.65
C HIS A 165 -4.54 2.24 -11.93
N ILE A 166 -5.05 2.78 -13.03
CA ILE A 166 -4.96 2.18 -14.37
C ILE A 166 -3.77 2.79 -15.11
N THR A 167 -2.69 2.03 -15.20
CA THR A 167 -1.42 2.42 -15.84
C THR A 167 -1.47 2.41 -17.37
N GLY A 168 -2.50 1.83 -17.98
CA GLY A 168 -2.68 1.78 -19.43
C GLY A 168 -1.84 0.69 -20.11
N PRO A 169 -2.05 0.47 -21.42
CA PRO A 169 -1.41 -0.61 -22.18
C PRO A 169 0.11 -0.49 -22.30
N ASN A 170 0.63 0.73 -22.19
CA ASN A 170 2.07 1.02 -22.22
C ASN A 170 2.64 1.28 -20.83
N ASN A 171 1.84 1.13 -19.76
CA ASN A 171 2.23 1.40 -18.38
C ASN A 171 2.81 2.81 -18.19
N GLN A 172 2.10 3.82 -18.70
CA GLN A 172 2.53 5.23 -18.75
C GLN A 172 1.43 6.22 -18.34
N ASN A 173 0.20 5.75 -18.10
CA ASN A 173 -0.87 6.67 -17.70
C ASN A 173 -0.50 7.34 -16.38
N PRO A 174 -0.55 8.68 -16.32
CA PRO A 174 -0.31 9.40 -15.08
C PRO A 174 -1.41 9.07 -14.06
N ILE A 175 -1.11 9.24 -12.77
CA ILE A 175 -2.14 9.19 -11.73
C ILE A 175 -3.10 10.36 -11.99
N ALA A 176 -4.36 10.05 -12.27
CA ALA A 176 -5.40 11.05 -12.50
C ALA A 176 -5.80 11.74 -11.19
N ASP A 177 -6.38 12.93 -11.30
CA ASP A 177 -6.79 13.74 -10.15
C ASP A 177 -7.80 13.01 -9.27
N GLU A 178 -8.71 12.22 -9.86
CA GLU A 178 -9.68 11.41 -9.13
C GLU A 178 -9.01 10.31 -8.30
N THR A 179 -8.00 9.64 -8.87
CA THR A 179 -7.21 8.63 -8.16
C THR A 179 -6.38 9.26 -7.06
N ALA A 180 -5.77 10.43 -7.31
CA ALA A 180 -5.03 11.17 -6.29
C ALA A 180 -5.95 11.58 -5.12
N ALA A 181 -7.10 12.19 -5.41
CA ALA A 181 -8.08 12.56 -4.40
C ALA A 181 -8.58 11.34 -3.60
N ALA A 182 -8.75 10.18 -4.25
CA ALA A 182 -9.12 8.94 -3.58
C ALA A 182 -8.02 8.41 -2.64
N LEU A 183 -6.74 8.53 -3.01
CA LEU A 183 -5.60 8.19 -2.16
C LEU A 183 -5.53 9.11 -0.93
N GLU A 184 -5.74 10.41 -1.12
CA GLU A 184 -5.76 11.36 -0.01
C GLU A 184 -6.92 11.09 0.95
N HIS A 185 -8.11 10.77 0.41
CA HIS A 185 -9.26 10.34 1.19
C HIS A 185 -8.98 9.08 1.99
N LEU A 186 -8.39 8.06 1.35
CA LEU A 186 -7.98 6.83 2.02
C LEU A 186 -7.04 7.12 3.19
N ALA A 187 -6.01 7.93 2.97
CA ALA A 187 -5.04 8.32 3.99
C ALA A 187 -5.72 9.02 5.18
N ARG A 188 -6.51 10.07 4.91
CA ARG A 188 -7.25 10.83 5.93
C ARG A 188 -8.19 9.93 6.74
N ARG A 189 -8.92 9.04 6.07
CA ARG A 189 -9.84 8.09 6.70
C ARG A 189 -9.09 7.13 7.62
N VAL A 190 -8.00 6.54 7.14
CA VAL A 190 -7.17 5.62 7.94
C VAL A 190 -6.60 6.31 9.18
N VAL A 191 -6.00 7.49 9.02
CA VAL A 191 -5.44 8.27 10.14
C VAL A 191 -6.52 8.63 11.17
N THR A 192 -7.69 9.06 10.70
CA THR A 192 -8.82 9.43 11.57
C THR A 192 -9.32 8.24 12.36
N ILE A 193 -9.51 7.07 11.73
CA ILE A 193 -10.03 5.88 12.41
C ILE A 193 -9.00 5.32 13.40
N ALA A 194 -7.73 5.22 13.00
CA ALA A 194 -6.66 4.79 13.91
C ALA A 194 -6.56 5.73 15.13
N GLY A 195 -6.65 7.05 14.93
CA GLY A 195 -6.66 8.02 16.03
C GLY A 195 -7.82 7.85 17.02
N ARG A 196 -8.98 7.32 16.57
CA ARG A 196 -10.13 7.03 17.45
C ARG A 196 -9.96 5.75 18.25
N LEU A 197 -9.22 4.78 17.72
CA LEU A 197 -8.95 3.51 18.40
C LEU A 197 -7.84 3.65 19.45
N GLY A 198 -6.96 4.64 19.29
CA GLY A 198 -5.79 4.81 20.14
C GLY A 198 -4.62 3.94 19.67
N PRO A 199 -3.49 3.93 20.41
CA PRO A 199 -2.36 3.08 20.09
C PRO A 199 -2.77 1.61 20.12
N ALA A 200 -2.29 0.83 19.14
CA ALA A 200 -2.46 -0.63 19.19
C ALA A 200 -1.65 -1.17 20.38
N ASP A 201 -2.32 -1.80 21.35
CA ASP A 201 -1.69 -2.33 22.55
C ASP A 201 -0.91 -3.60 22.19
N PRO A 202 0.43 -3.63 22.32
CA PRO A 202 1.17 -4.86 22.08
C PRO A 202 0.88 -5.81 23.25
N ALA A 203 0.01 -6.79 23.03
CA ALA A 203 -0.19 -7.91 23.94
C ALA A 203 1.13 -8.62 24.28
#